data_AF-A0A934VWQ8-F1
#
_entry.id   AF-A0A934VWQ8-F1
#
_cell.length_a   1.000
_cell.length_b   1.000
_cell.length_c   1.000
_cell.angle_alpha   90.00
_cell.angle_beta   90.00
_cell.angle_gamma   90.00
#
_symmetry.space_group_name_H-M   'P 1'
#
loop_
_entity.id
_entity.type
_entity.pdbx_description
1 polymer ?
#
loop_
_entity_poly.entity_id
_entity_poly.type
_entity_poly.pdbx_seq_one_letter_code
_entity_poly.pdbx_strand_id
1 'polypeptide(L)'
;MNRLRFLRLWSLAVGAMDASTGLLLVTAPVVTLKWMGIPPLDQAAWVFLSWIGVFVAAVGLSYGWVFRGEREGETVWFFTGLVRLLVAVFLVVKILGGALPMAWITVAITDAVVGAGQWFFVRAGWWRGGDG
;
A
#
# COMPACT_ATOMS: atom_id res chain seq x y z
N MET A 1 -3.94 -24.46 3.94
CA MET A 1 -3.71 -23.66 2.72
C MET A 1 -2.21 -23.55 2.51
N ASN A 2 -1.67 -23.86 1.32
CA ASN A 2 -0.22 -23.76 1.07
C ASN A 2 0.26 -22.31 1.26
N ARG A 3 1.43 -22.12 1.90
CA ARG A 3 1.99 -20.79 2.20
C ARG A 3 2.01 -19.89 0.96
N LEU A 4 2.50 -20.41 -0.16
CA LEU A 4 2.53 -19.69 -1.44
C LEU A 4 1.13 -19.29 -1.97
N ARG A 5 0.11 -20.13 -1.77
CA ARG A 5 -1.27 -19.77 -2.16
C ARG A 5 -1.81 -18.64 -1.29
N PHE A 6 -1.52 -18.67 0.01
CA PHE A 6 -1.86 -17.58 0.92
C PHE A 6 -1.17 -16.27 0.50
N LEU A 7 0.14 -16.29 0.26
CA LEU A 7 0.90 -15.10 -0.14
C LEU A 7 0.42 -14.53 -1.49
N ARG A 8 0.11 -15.38 -2.47
CA ARG A 8 -0.47 -14.98 -3.75
C ARG A 8 -1.85 -14.35 -3.59
N LEU A 9 -2.72 -14.96 -2.80
CA LEU A 9 -4.06 -14.42 -2.53
C LEU A 9 -3.99 -13.09 -1.78
N TRP A 10 -3.12 -12.99 -0.78
CA TRP A 10 -2.83 -11.75 -0.06
C TRP A 10 -2.36 -10.66 -1.01
N SER A 11 -1.39 -10.99 -1.87
CA SER A 11 -0.84 -10.06 -2.88
C SER A 11 -1.91 -9.57 -3.84
N LEU A 12 -2.81 -10.46 -4.27
CA LEU A 12 -3.91 -10.10 -5.14
C LEU A 12 -4.89 -9.16 -4.42
N ALA A 13 -5.26 -9.47 -3.18
CA ALA A 13 -6.21 -8.66 -2.42
C ALA A 13 -5.65 -7.25 -2.13
N VAL A 14 -4.43 -7.18 -1.58
CA VAL A 14 -3.77 -5.91 -1.24
C VAL A 14 -3.40 -5.12 -2.49
N GLY A 15 -2.86 -5.80 -3.51
CA GLY A 15 -2.50 -5.16 -4.78
C GLY A 15 -3.71 -4.60 -5.53
N ALA A 16 -4.85 -5.32 -5.55
CA ALA A 16 -6.09 -4.84 -6.16
C ALA A 16 -6.68 -3.65 -5.39
N MET A 17 -6.61 -3.67 -4.05
CA MET A 17 -7.03 -2.55 -3.20
C MET A 17 -6.20 -1.29 -3.49
N ASP A 18 -4.87 -1.41 -3.55
CA ASP A 18 -3.99 -0.28 -3.87
C ASP A 18 -4.21 0.21 -5.31
N ALA A 19 -4.29 -0.72 -6.27
CA ALA A 19 -4.50 -0.38 -7.67
C ALA A 19 -5.81 0.39 -7.89
N SER A 20 -6.91 -0.11 -7.29
CA SER A 20 -8.21 0.55 -7.36
C SER A 20 -8.20 1.89 -6.65
N THR A 21 -7.63 1.98 -5.45
CA THR A 21 -7.51 3.25 -4.71
C THR A 21 -6.71 4.29 -5.49
N GLY A 22 -5.56 3.89 -6.06
CA GLY A 22 -4.75 4.76 -6.90
C GLY A 22 -5.49 5.26 -8.15
N LEU A 23 -6.19 4.36 -8.86
CA LEU A 23 -7.00 4.73 -10.02
C LEU A 23 -8.17 5.66 -9.65
N LEU A 24 -8.80 5.45 -8.50
CA LEU A 24 -9.85 6.31 -7.99
C LEU A 24 -9.31 7.70 -7.59
N LEU A 25 -8.10 7.79 -7.02
CA LEU A 25 -7.44 9.09 -6.76
C LEU A 25 -7.07 9.84 -8.04
N VAL A 26 -6.81 9.13 -9.14
CA VAL A 26 -6.58 9.75 -10.45
C VAL A 26 -7.88 10.26 -11.07
N THR A 27 -8.93 9.44 -11.05
CA THR A 27 -10.16 9.70 -11.84
C THR A 27 -11.27 10.40 -11.06
N ALA A 28 -11.39 10.12 -9.76
CA ALA A 28 -12.44 10.63 -8.89
C ALA A 28 -11.90 10.92 -7.47
N PRO A 29 -10.90 11.81 -7.32
CA PRO A 29 -10.25 12.05 -6.03
C PRO A 29 -11.21 12.58 -4.97
N VAL A 30 -12.20 13.40 -5.35
CA VAL A 30 -13.20 13.97 -4.41
C VAL A 30 -14.02 12.85 -3.76
N VAL A 31 -14.49 11.91 -4.59
CA VAL A 31 -15.32 10.78 -4.15
C VAL A 31 -14.48 9.86 -3.26
N THR A 32 -13.24 9.61 -3.65
CA THR A 32 -12.30 8.78 -2.90
C THR A 32 -12.05 9.34 -1.51
N LEU A 33 -11.69 10.63 -1.40
CA LEU A 33 -11.48 11.28 -0.11
C LEU A 33 -12.75 11.27 0.75
N LYS A 34 -13.92 11.49 0.14
CA LYS A 34 -15.21 11.43 0.83
C LYS A 34 -15.46 10.04 1.43
N TRP A 35 -15.17 8.97 0.69
CA TRP A 35 -15.29 7.59 1.20
C TRP A 35 -14.29 7.28 2.30
N MET A 36 -13.09 7.86 2.22
CA MET A 36 -12.08 7.76 3.28
C MET A 36 -12.39 8.65 4.50
N GLY A 37 -13.46 9.45 4.46
CA GLY A 37 -13.79 10.41 5.52
C GLY A 37 -12.77 11.55 5.65
N ILE A 38 -11.98 11.79 4.60
CA ILE A 38 -10.96 12.84 4.57
C ILE A 38 -11.61 14.13 4.06
N PRO A 39 -11.42 15.27 4.76
CA PRO A 39 -11.98 16.54 4.31
C PRO A 39 -11.41 16.95 2.94
N PRO A 40 -12.19 17.68 2.13
CA PRO A 40 -11.75 18.12 0.81
C PRO A 40 -10.47 18.97 0.92
N LEU A 41 -9.55 18.74 -0.01
CA LEU A 41 -8.31 19.49 -0.10
C LEU A 41 -8.51 20.76 -0.92
N ASP A 42 -7.57 21.71 -0.75
CA ASP A 42 -7.49 22.89 -1.59
C ASP A 42 -7.29 22.53 -3.07
N GLN A 43 -7.74 23.42 -3.97
CA GLN A 43 -7.73 23.15 -5.39
C GLN A 43 -6.31 22.93 -5.94
N ALA A 44 -5.31 23.60 -5.36
CA ALA A 44 -3.91 23.42 -5.74
C ALA A 44 -3.39 21.99 -5.46
N ALA A 45 -4.00 21.26 -4.52
CA ALA A 45 -3.53 19.94 -4.10
C ALA A 45 -4.03 18.78 -4.99
N TRP A 46 -5.07 18.99 -5.82
CA TRP A 46 -5.67 17.90 -6.61
C TRP A 46 -4.69 17.28 -7.60
N VAL A 47 -3.86 18.08 -8.28
CA VAL A 47 -2.88 17.57 -9.24
C VAL A 47 -1.86 16.67 -8.54
N PHE A 48 -1.39 17.07 -7.35
CA PHE A 48 -0.47 16.26 -6.55
C PHE A 48 -1.14 14.99 -6.03
N LEU A 49 -2.42 15.07 -5.64
CA LEU A 49 -3.16 13.90 -5.18
C LEU A 49 -3.37 12.88 -6.30
N SER A 50 -3.75 13.32 -7.50
CA SER A 50 -3.87 12.42 -8.65
C SER A 50 -2.51 11.86 -9.08
N TRP A 51 -1.45 12.67 -9.02
CA TRP A 51 -0.08 12.20 -9.26
C TRP A 51 0.34 11.13 -8.24
N ILE A 52 0.05 11.31 -6.95
CA ILE A 52 0.22 10.28 -5.91
C ILE A 52 -0.62 9.04 -6.25
N GLY A 53 -1.85 9.22 -6.71
CA GLY A 53 -2.72 8.14 -7.17
C GLY A 53 -2.09 7.26 -8.23
N VAL A 54 -1.33 7.84 -9.19
CA VAL A 54 -0.58 7.06 -10.18
C VAL A 54 0.47 6.16 -9.53
N PHE A 55 1.22 6.66 -8.54
CA PHE A 55 2.19 5.83 -7.82
C PHE A 55 1.51 4.73 -7.01
N VAL A 56 0.42 5.04 -6.31
CA VAL A 56 -0.34 4.05 -5.54
C VAL A 56 -0.88 2.96 -6.49
N ALA A 57 -1.36 3.35 -7.67
CA ALA A 57 -1.81 2.40 -8.68
C ALA A 57 -0.67 1.51 -9.19
N ALA A 58 0.49 2.11 -9.49
CA ALA A 58 1.67 1.37 -9.94
C ALA A 58 2.18 0.39 -8.86
N VAL A 59 2.19 0.80 -7.59
CA VAL A 59 2.52 -0.08 -6.46
C VAL A 59 1.53 -1.24 -6.38
N GLY A 60 0.23 -0.98 -6.48
CA GLY A 60 -0.80 -2.03 -6.49
C GLY A 60 -0.61 -3.04 -7.62
N LEU A 61 -0.34 -2.57 -8.83
CA LEU A 61 -0.07 -3.42 -9.99
C LEU A 61 1.23 -4.22 -9.85
N SER A 62 2.23 -3.70 -9.15
CA SER A 62 3.51 -4.38 -8.94
C SER A 62 3.36 -5.73 -8.20
N TYR A 63 2.32 -5.89 -7.37
CA TYR A 63 1.99 -7.17 -6.73
C TYR A 63 1.73 -8.29 -7.73
N GLY A 64 1.38 -7.99 -8.99
CA GLY A 64 1.25 -9.00 -10.04
C GLY A 64 2.54 -9.78 -10.31
N TRP A 65 3.70 -9.25 -9.94
CA TRP A 65 4.99 -9.95 -10.13
C TRP A 65 5.14 -11.18 -9.24
N VAL A 66 4.34 -11.29 -8.19
CA VAL A 66 4.25 -12.50 -7.34
C VAL A 66 3.86 -13.76 -8.13
N PHE A 67 3.23 -13.60 -9.31
CA PHE A 67 2.91 -14.72 -10.19
C PHE A 67 4.07 -15.17 -11.08
N ARG A 68 5.17 -14.40 -11.17
CA ARG A 68 6.34 -14.75 -11.98
C ARG A 68 7.27 -15.74 -11.29
N GLY A 69 7.35 -15.69 -9.97
CA GLY A 69 8.21 -16.56 -9.19
C GLY A 69 8.31 -16.13 -7.73
N GLU A 70 8.94 -16.98 -6.93
CA GLU A 70 9.10 -16.76 -5.49
C GLU A 70 10.08 -15.62 -5.18
N ARG A 71 11.16 -15.51 -5.95
CA ARG A 71 12.17 -14.44 -5.79
C ARG A 71 11.61 -13.07 -6.13
N GLU A 72 10.82 -12.99 -7.20
CA GLU A 72 10.10 -11.79 -7.61
C GLU A 72 9.05 -11.41 -6.56
N GLY A 73 8.30 -12.39 -6.05
CA GLY A 73 7.32 -12.18 -4.98
C GLY A 73 7.94 -11.64 -3.70
N GLU A 74 9.07 -12.21 -3.28
CA GLU A 74 9.84 -11.72 -2.13
C GLU A 74 10.33 -10.29 -2.33
N THR A 75 10.87 -9.99 -3.52
CA THR A 75 11.37 -8.66 -3.86
C THR A 75 10.26 -7.62 -3.83
N VAL A 76 9.11 -7.93 -4.40
CA VAL A 76 7.94 -7.04 -4.39
C VAL A 76 7.43 -6.84 -2.97
N TRP A 77 7.34 -7.89 -2.15
CA TRP A 77 6.91 -7.76 -0.75
C TRP A 77 7.87 -6.92 0.08
N PHE A 78 9.17 -7.09 -0.13
CA PHE A 78 10.19 -6.28 0.53
C PHE A 78 10.05 -4.80 0.16
N PHE A 79 9.96 -4.49 -1.14
CA PHE A 79 9.87 -3.11 -1.61
C PHE A 79 8.55 -2.44 -1.21
N THR A 80 7.42 -3.10 -1.43
CA THR A 80 6.10 -2.57 -1.07
C THR A 80 5.94 -2.41 0.44
N GLY A 81 6.45 -3.35 1.23
CA GLY A 81 6.47 -3.24 2.68
C GLY A 81 7.30 -2.04 3.17
N LEU A 82 8.48 -1.82 2.58
CA LEU A 82 9.31 -0.65 2.88
C LEU A 82 8.58 0.66 2.57
N VAL A 83 8.00 0.78 1.37
CA VAL A 83 7.24 1.98 0.95
C VAL A 83 6.10 2.25 1.93
N ARG A 84 5.31 1.24 2.29
CA ARG A 84 4.19 1.39 3.24
C ARG A 84 4.66 1.86 4.61
N LEU A 85 5.73 1.28 5.15
CA LEU A 85 6.27 1.70 6.45
C LEU A 85 6.77 3.15 6.41
N LEU A 86 7.43 3.57 5.33
CA LEU A 86 7.85 4.96 5.15
C LEU A 86 6.67 5.92 5.05
N VAL A 87 5.62 5.56 4.31
CA VAL A 87 4.38 6.33 4.21
C VAL A 87 3.69 6.43 5.58
N ALA A 88 3.59 5.32 6.33
CA ALA A 88 3.01 5.31 7.66
C ALA A 88 3.76 6.24 8.62
N VAL A 89 5.10 6.19 8.64
CA VAL A 89 5.93 7.10 9.45
C VAL A 89 5.71 8.55 9.03
N PHE A 90 5.71 8.84 7.73
CA PHE A 90 5.47 10.19 7.21
C PHE A 90 4.10 10.72 7.65
N LEU A 91 3.03 9.92 7.51
CA LEU A 91 1.68 10.31 7.89
C LEU A 91 1.60 10.60 9.40
N VAL A 92 2.16 9.73 10.25
CA VAL A 92 2.18 9.95 11.71
C VAL A 92 2.88 11.26 12.05
N VAL A 93 4.07 11.51 11.48
CA VAL A 93 4.83 12.75 11.73
C VAL A 93 4.01 13.98 11.32
N LYS A 94 3.33 13.95 10.17
CA LYS A 94 2.55 15.09 9.70
C LYS A 94 1.24 15.31 10.44
N ILE A 95 0.60 14.24 10.93
CA ILE A 95 -0.58 14.33 11.79
C ILE A 95 -0.19 14.94 13.14
N LEU A 96 0.86 14.42 13.79
CA LEU A 96 1.35 14.96 15.06
C LEU A 96 1.84 16.41 14.95
N GLY A 97 2.39 16.79 13.79
CA GLY A 97 2.77 18.16 13.48
C GLY A 97 1.61 19.09 13.10
N GLY A 98 0.35 18.62 13.10
CA GLY A 98 -0.83 19.41 12.75
C GLY A 98 -0.97 19.77 11.27
N ALA A 99 -0.13 19.20 10.40
CA ALA A 99 -0.14 19.49 8.95
C ALA A 99 -1.14 18.61 8.18
N LEU A 100 -1.57 17.48 8.76
CA LEU A 100 -2.52 16.55 8.16
C LEU A 100 -3.68 16.25 9.14
N PRO A 101 -4.94 16.21 8.66
CA PRO A 101 -6.09 15.88 9.51
C PRO A 101 -6.00 14.48 10.11
N MET A 102 -6.61 14.28 11.28
CA MET A 102 -6.64 12.98 11.97
C MET A 102 -7.31 11.87 11.16
N ALA A 103 -8.18 12.23 10.19
CA ALA A 103 -8.79 11.27 9.26
C ALA A 103 -7.76 10.38 8.54
N TRP A 104 -6.54 10.87 8.32
CA TRP A 104 -5.46 10.13 7.66
C TRP A 104 -4.80 9.05 8.54
N ILE A 105 -5.11 8.99 9.84
CA ILE A 105 -4.51 8.00 10.74
C ILE A 105 -4.88 6.56 10.34
N THR A 106 -6.06 6.36 9.76
CA THR A 106 -6.52 5.05 9.30
C THR A 106 -5.61 4.50 8.21
N VAL A 107 -5.16 5.36 7.30
CA VAL A 107 -4.19 5.03 6.25
C VAL A 107 -2.85 4.66 6.87
N ALA A 108 -2.36 5.48 7.82
CA ALA A 108 -1.09 5.22 8.50
C ALA A 108 -1.08 3.88 9.25
N ILE A 109 -2.16 3.57 9.97
CA ILE A 109 -2.31 2.30 10.68
C ILE A 109 -2.38 1.13 9.70
N THR A 110 -3.17 1.27 8.63
CA THR A 110 -3.30 0.21 7.61
C THR A 110 -1.96 -0.08 6.96
N ASP A 111 -1.21 0.95 6.56
CA ASP A 111 0.12 0.80 5.98
C ASP A 111 1.14 0.22 6.95
N ALA A 112 1.09 0.63 8.23
CA ALA A 112 1.96 0.07 9.25
C ALA A 112 1.71 -1.44 9.46
N VAL A 113 0.44 -1.85 9.57
CA VAL A 113 0.07 -3.25 9.79
C VAL A 113 0.42 -4.10 8.57
N VAL A 114 0.04 -3.67 7.37
CA VAL A 114 0.33 -4.41 6.13
C VAL A 114 1.83 -4.47 5.88
N GLY A 115 2.53 -3.34 5.98
CA GLY A 115 3.97 -3.27 5.75
C GLY A 115 4.78 -4.08 6.76
N ALA A 116 4.43 -4.01 8.05
CA ALA A 116 5.06 -4.84 9.09
C ALA A 116 4.79 -6.33 8.87
N GLY A 117 3.56 -6.69 8.46
CA GLY A 117 3.20 -8.06 8.09
C GLY A 117 4.05 -8.57 6.93
N GLN A 118 4.15 -7.82 5.84
CA GLN A 118 4.98 -8.18 4.69
C GLN A 118 6.46 -8.37 5.08
N TRP A 119 6.99 -7.43 5.87
CA TRP A 119 8.35 -7.50 6.37
C TRP A 119 8.60 -8.76 7.21
N PHE A 120 7.66 -9.09 8.10
CA PHE A 120 7.70 -10.29 8.92
C PHE A 120 7.71 -11.56 8.06
N PHE A 121 6.80 -11.68 7.08
CA PHE A 121 6.71 -12.86 6.22
C PHE A 121 7.94 -13.04 5.32
N VAL A 122 8.50 -11.95 4.80
CA VAL A 122 9.77 -11.97 4.05
C VAL A 122 10.91 -12.45 4.96
N ARG A 123 11.04 -11.89 6.16
CA ARG A 123 12.08 -12.31 7.13
C ARG A 123 11.93 -13.74 7.62
N ALA A 124 10.69 -14.22 7.75
CA ALA A 124 10.39 -15.60 8.10
C ALA A 124 10.68 -16.59 6.94
N GLY A 125 11.14 -16.10 5.78
CA GLY A 125 11.50 -16.94 4.64
C GLY A 125 10.31 -17.61 3.99
N TRP A 126 9.09 -17.07 4.14
CA TRP A 126 7.87 -17.72 3.61
C TRP A 126 7.86 -17.81 2.08
N TRP A 127 8.62 -16.95 1.40
CA TRP A 127 8.86 -17.02 -0.04
C TRP A 127 9.93 -18.03 -0.43
N ARG A 128 10.86 -18.40 0.45
CA ARG A 128 11.99 -19.30 0.16
C ARG A 128 11.70 -20.75 0.54
N GLY A 129 10.43 -21.06 0.84
CA GLY A 129 9.98 -22.27 1.51
C GLY A 129 9.60 -23.41 0.57
N GLY A 130 10.61 -23.94 -0.12
CA GLY A 130 10.71 -25.27 -0.70
C GLY A 130 12.21 -25.58 -0.79
N ASP A 131 12.65 -26.62 -0.08
CA ASP A 131 14.05 -27.10 0.04
C ASP A 131 14.88 -26.47 1.17
N GLY A 132 14.65 -26.97 2.38
CA GLY A 132 15.65 -27.13 3.43
C GLY A 132 15.64 -28.58 3.88
#